data_AF-Q8KSU8-F1
#
_entry.id   AF-Q8KSU8-F1
#
_cell.length_a   1.000
_cell.length_b   1.000
_cell.length_c   1.000
_cell.angle_alpha   90.00
_cell.angle_beta   90.00
_cell.angle_gamma   90.00
#
_symmetry.space_group_name_H-M   'P 1'
#
loop_
_entity.id
_entity.type
_entity.pdbx_description
1 polymer ?
#
loop_
_entity_poly.entity_id
_entity_poly.type
_entity_poly.pdbx_seq_one_letter_code
_entity_poly.pdbx_strand_id
1 'polypeptide(L)'
;RLDGSRTLASVEDDDEAMGVLAGLLNRLHSVPAPPGLRGLGEIAGAMVEEVPSAVDSLADPEDRSRLRGWASAVAELVGEPGDRVLHWDLHYENVLAAQREPWLAIDPEPLVGDPGFDLWPPLDTGWER
;
A
#
# COMPACT_ATOMS: atom_id res chain seq x y z
N ARG A 1 4.41 25.71 3.28
CA ARG A 1 4.16 25.23 4.66
C ARG A 1 3.04 24.20 4.62
N LEU A 2 3.15 23.13 5.42
CA LEU A 2 2.09 22.12 5.65
C LEU A 2 1.11 22.65 6.71
N ASP A 3 -0.17 22.32 6.56
CA ASP A 3 -1.22 22.52 7.54
C ASP A 3 -1.62 21.17 8.16
N GLY A 4 -1.04 20.86 9.33
CA GLY A 4 -1.32 19.61 10.04
C GLY A 4 -2.71 19.52 10.68
N SER A 5 -3.50 20.60 10.63
CA SER A 5 -4.88 20.58 11.14
C SER A 5 -5.92 20.22 10.07
N ARG A 6 -5.50 20.15 8.81
CA ARG A 6 -6.39 19.90 7.68
C ARG A 6 -5.89 18.70 6.86
N THR A 7 -6.44 17.54 7.20
CA THR A 7 -6.26 16.30 6.45
C THR A 7 -7.27 16.21 5.31
N LEU A 8 -7.04 15.30 4.36
CA LEU A 8 -7.99 15.01 3.29
C LEU A 8 -9.31 14.43 3.82
N ALA A 9 -9.30 13.88 5.04
CA ALA A 9 -10.52 13.43 5.74
C ALA A 9 -11.52 14.57 6.01
N SER A 10 -11.06 15.83 5.97
CA SER A 10 -11.94 17.01 6.10
C SER A 10 -12.71 17.37 4.83
N VAL A 11 -12.45 16.70 3.70
CA VAL A 11 -13.18 16.91 2.44
C VAL A 11 -14.43 16.04 2.44
N GLU A 12 -15.60 16.67 2.51
CA GLU A 12 -16.91 15.99 2.60
C GLU A 12 -17.31 15.27 1.30
N ASP A 13 -16.85 15.75 0.15
CA ASP A 13 -17.11 15.12 -1.14
C ASP A 13 -16.13 13.96 -1.37
N ASP A 14 -16.64 12.74 -1.36
CA ASP A 14 -15.84 11.52 -1.51
C ASP A 14 -15.20 11.41 -2.91
N ASP A 15 -15.86 11.89 -3.97
CA ASP A 15 -15.29 11.88 -5.33
C ASP A 15 -14.13 12.88 -5.42
N GLU A 16 -14.26 14.05 -4.79
CA GLU A 16 -13.16 15.01 -4.67
C GLU A 16 -11.98 14.40 -3.89
N ALA A 17 -12.25 13.82 -2.72
CA ALA A 17 -11.21 13.22 -1.88
C ALA A 17 -10.50 12.04 -2.58
N MET A 18 -11.26 11.15 -3.22
CA MET A 18 -10.72 10.02 -3.98
C MET A 18 -9.93 10.49 -5.21
N GLY A 19 -10.40 11.55 -5.88
CA GLY A 19 -9.68 12.17 -6.99
C GLY A 19 -8.31 12.71 -6.57
N VAL A 20 -8.20 13.28 -5.37
CA VAL A 20 -6.92 13.73 -4.79
C VAL A 20 -6.00 12.54 -4.53
N LEU A 21 -6.48 11.47 -3.88
CA LEU A 21 -5.68 10.26 -3.64
C LEU A 21 -5.18 9.64 -4.95
N ALA A 22 -6.06 9.44 -5.92
CA ALA A 22 -5.71 8.88 -7.22
C ALA A 22 -4.66 9.74 -7.94
N GLY A 23 -4.80 11.08 -7.88
CA GLY A 23 -3.81 12.00 -8.43
C GLY A 23 -2.44 11.91 -7.75
N LEU A 24 -2.41 11.70 -6.43
CA LEU A 24 -1.18 11.52 -5.66
C LEU A 24 -0.51 10.18 -6.00
N LEU A 25 -1.24 9.07 -6.03
CA LEU A 25 -0.72 7.75 -6.41
C LEU A 25 -0.15 7.77 -7.83
N ASN A 26 -0.91 8.30 -8.80
CA ASN A 26 -0.45 8.39 -10.18
C ASN A 26 0.88 9.16 -10.31
N ARG A 27 1.07 10.19 -9.50
CA ARG A 27 2.35 10.94 -9.46
C ARG A 27 3.46 10.16 -8.77
N LEU A 28 3.16 9.51 -7.64
CA LEU A 28 4.14 8.70 -6.91
C LEU A 28 4.65 7.53 -7.76
N HIS A 29 3.75 6.88 -8.48
CA HIS A 29 4.02 5.72 -9.34
C HIS A 29 4.58 6.11 -10.72
N SER A 30 4.73 7.39 -11.03
CA SER A 30 5.11 7.87 -12.38
C SER A 30 6.56 7.60 -12.76
N VAL A 31 7.42 7.23 -11.80
CA VAL A 31 8.84 6.99 -12.01
C VAL A 31 9.28 5.67 -11.37
N PRO A 32 10.31 4.99 -11.92
CA PRO A 32 10.94 3.86 -11.25
C PRO A 32 11.50 4.26 -9.88
N ALA A 33 11.53 3.31 -8.96
CA ALA A 33 12.11 3.52 -7.65
C ALA A 33 13.64 3.75 -7.72
N PRO A 34 14.19 4.65 -6.88
CA PRO A 34 15.63 4.77 -6.73
C PRO A 34 16.21 3.50 -6.10
N PRO A 35 17.51 3.21 -6.33
CA PRO A 35 18.17 2.08 -5.69
C PRO A 35 18.22 2.22 -4.17
N GLY A 36 18.22 1.10 -3.46
CA GLY A 36 18.40 1.05 -2.00
C GLY A 36 17.11 0.97 -1.17
N LEU A 37 15.94 1.00 -1.82
CA LEU A 37 14.67 0.68 -1.18
C LEU A 37 14.41 -0.84 -1.19
N ARG A 38 13.70 -1.34 -0.17
CA ARG A 38 13.31 -2.76 -0.09
C ARG A 38 12.29 -3.08 -1.19
N GLY A 39 12.35 -4.29 -1.74
CA GLY A 39 11.44 -4.73 -2.80
C GLY A 39 10.33 -5.64 -2.30
N LEU A 40 9.11 -5.41 -2.78
CA LEU A 40 7.94 -6.26 -2.50
C LEU A 40 8.19 -7.71 -2.89
N GLY A 41 8.86 -7.95 -4.03
CA GLY A 41 9.19 -9.30 -4.50
C GLY A 41 10.14 -10.05 -3.56
N GLU A 42 11.14 -9.36 -2.99
CA GLU A 42 12.06 -9.96 -2.02
C GLU A 42 11.32 -10.34 -0.72
N ILE A 43 10.51 -9.41 -0.21
CA ILE A 43 9.72 -9.61 1.00
C ILE A 43 8.70 -10.73 0.82
N ALA A 44 7.90 -10.68 -0.25
CA ALA A 44 6.88 -11.67 -0.55
C ALA A 44 7.48 -13.04 -0.86
N GLY A 45 8.63 -13.08 -1.56
CA GLY A 45 9.38 -14.31 -1.79
C GLY A 45 9.82 -14.98 -0.49
N ALA A 46 10.43 -14.22 0.42
CA ALA A 46 10.81 -14.72 1.74
C ALA A 46 9.59 -15.21 2.55
N MET A 47 8.48 -14.47 2.51
CA MET A 47 7.24 -14.89 3.15
C MET A 47 6.72 -16.23 2.60
N VAL A 48 6.75 -16.42 1.28
CA VAL A 48 6.33 -17.69 0.64
C VAL A 48 7.25 -18.85 1.04
N GLU A 49 8.55 -18.62 1.14
CA GLU A 49 9.52 -19.63 1.59
C GLU A 49 9.27 -20.11 3.04
N GLU A 50 8.74 -19.24 3.91
CA GLU A 50 8.43 -19.56 5.31
C GLU A 50 7.11 -20.33 5.50
N VAL A 51 6.24 -20.35 4.48
CA VAL A 51 4.89 -20.94 4.55
C VAL A 51 4.86 -22.37 5.06
N PRO A 52 5.73 -23.31 4.64
CA PRO A 52 5.71 -24.68 5.15
C PRO A 52 5.85 -24.75 6.67
N SER A 53 6.79 -23.98 7.25
CA SER A 53 7.00 -23.94 8.70
C SER A 53 5.84 -23.25 9.43
N ALA A 54 5.29 -22.18 8.84
CA ALA A 54 4.14 -21.49 9.41
C ALA A 54 2.90 -22.38 9.45
N VAL A 55 2.65 -23.15 8.38
CA VAL A 55 1.56 -24.13 8.30
C VAL A 55 1.69 -25.22 9.37
N ASP A 56 2.90 -25.74 9.59
CA ASP A 56 3.14 -26.77 10.61
C ASP A 56 2.90 -26.26 12.03
N SER A 57 3.06 -24.95 12.26
CA SER A 57 2.84 -24.30 13.56
C SER A 57 1.36 -24.08 13.93
N LEU A 58 0.47 -24.09 12.93
CA LEU A 58 -0.97 -23.86 13.15
C LEU A 58 -1.65 -25.13 13.67
N ALA A 59 -2.54 -25.00 14.67
CA ALA A 59 -3.28 -26.15 15.21
C ALA A 59 -4.51 -26.50 14.38
N ASP A 60 -5.21 -25.50 13.85
CA ASP A 60 -6.47 -25.67 13.12
C ASP A 60 -6.22 -26.10 11.65
N PRO A 61 -6.75 -27.25 11.19
CA PRO A 61 -6.70 -27.65 9.79
C PRO A 61 -7.27 -26.61 8.81
N GLU A 62 -8.28 -25.83 9.22
CA GLU A 62 -8.89 -24.81 8.37
C GLU A 62 -7.92 -23.64 8.15
N ASP A 63 -7.25 -23.17 9.19
CA ASP A 63 -6.24 -22.11 9.08
C ASP A 63 -5.04 -22.55 8.24
N ARG A 64 -4.62 -23.82 8.36
CA ARG A 64 -3.60 -24.41 7.47
C ARG A 64 -4.04 -24.36 6.00
N SER A 65 -5.32 -24.61 5.73
CA SER A 65 -5.87 -24.54 4.37
C SER A 65 -5.92 -23.10 3.85
N ARG A 66 -6.35 -22.15 4.68
CA ARG A 66 -6.39 -20.71 4.34
C ARG A 66 -5.00 -20.18 4.03
N LEU A 67 -4.02 -20.43 4.90
CA LEU A 67 -2.64 -19.98 4.71
C LEU A 67 -2.02 -20.53 3.42
N ARG A 68 -2.23 -21.81 3.11
CA ARG A 68 -1.79 -22.38 1.82
C ARG A 68 -2.46 -21.70 0.63
N GLY A 69 -3.75 -21.38 0.74
CA GLY A 69 -4.49 -20.66 -0.31
C GLY A 69 -3.91 -19.26 -0.56
N TRP A 70 -3.70 -18.48 0.50
CA TRP A 70 -3.11 -17.15 0.40
C TRP A 70 -1.67 -17.20 -0.14
N ALA A 71 -0.86 -18.13 0.36
CA ALA A 71 0.50 -18.34 -0.13
C ALA A 71 0.53 -18.70 -1.63
N SER A 72 -0.40 -19.52 -2.09
CA SER A 72 -0.52 -19.85 -3.51
C SER A 72 -0.85 -18.62 -4.36
N ALA A 73 -1.80 -17.80 -3.91
CA ALA A 73 -2.16 -16.56 -4.62
C ALA A 73 -0.99 -15.56 -4.68
N VAL A 74 -0.23 -15.43 -3.59
CA VAL A 74 0.98 -14.59 -3.56
C VAL A 74 2.07 -15.17 -4.48
N ALA A 75 2.31 -16.48 -4.45
CA ALA A 75 3.33 -17.13 -5.27
C ALA A 75 3.09 -16.96 -6.79
N GLU A 76 1.83 -16.81 -7.22
CA GLU A 76 1.49 -16.49 -8.62
C GLU A 76 1.97 -15.09 -9.04
N LEU A 77 2.16 -14.16 -8.09
CA LEU A 77 2.50 -12.75 -8.36
C LEU A 77 3.97 -12.40 -8.05
N VAL A 78 4.68 -13.19 -7.25
CA VAL A 78 6.07 -12.88 -6.81
C VAL A 78 7.04 -12.67 -7.99
N GLY A 79 6.78 -13.30 -9.15
CA GLY A 79 7.60 -13.17 -10.36
C GLY A 79 7.48 -11.82 -11.07
N GLU A 80 6.45 -11.03 -10.77
CA GLU A 80 6.16 -9.73 -11.38
C GLU A 80 5.98 -8.65 -10.31
N PRO A 81 6.99 -8.38 -9.47
CA PRO A 81 6.80 -7.61 -8.25
C PRO A 81 6.66 -6.10 -8.47
N GLY A 82 6.86 -5.60 -9.70
CA GLY A 82 6.87 -4.17 -10.04
C GLY A 82 8.17 -3.43 -9.67
N ASP A 83 8.28 -2.18 -10.12
CA ASP A 83 9.49 -1.34 -10.00
C ASP A 83 9.20 0.10 -9.53
N ARG A 84 7.98 0.37 -9.03
CA ARG A 84 7.54 1.72 -8.64
C ARG A 84 7.77 1.97 -7.15
N VAL A 85 7.94 3.24 -6.78
CA VAL A 85 7.89 3.64 -5.36
C VAL A 85 6.45 3.51 -4.88
N LEU A 86 6.25 2.80 -3.79
CA LEU A 86 4.97 2.66 -3.11
C LEU A 86 4.97 3.51 -1.84
N HIS A 87 3.83 4.11 -1.51
CA HIS A 87 3.63 4.78 -0.22
C HIS A 87 3.39 3.77 0.90
N TRP A 88 2.71 2.68 0.54
CA TRP A 88 2.18 1.58 1.34
C TRP A 88 1.10 1.98 2.36
N ASP A 89 1.13 3.20 2.88
CA ASP A 89 0.17 3.67 3.88
C ASP A 89 -0.55 4.97 3.48
N LEU A 90 -0.94 5.10 2.20
CA LEU A 90 -1.60 6.32 1.72
C LEU A 90 -3.10 6.26 2.00
N HIS A 91 -3.56 7.01 2.99
CA HIS A 91 -4.97 7.18 3.32
C HIS A 91 -5.30 8.66 3.64
N TYR A 92 -6.57 8.98 3.92
CA TYR A 92 -7.02 10.37 4.08
C TYR A 92 -6.29 11.17 5.16
N GLU A 93 -5.80 10.53 6.22
CA GLU A 93 -5.09 11.21 7.30
C GLU A 93 -3.61 11.47 6.95
N ASN A 94 -3.03 10.64 6.08
CA ASN A 94 -1.69 10.81 5.53
C ASN A 94 -1.63 11.74 4.31
N VAL A 95 -2.69 12.52 4.07
CA VAL A 95 -2.72 13.59 3.08
C VAL A 95 -3.09 14.91 3.75
N LEU A 96 -2.16 15.87 3.72
CA LEU A 96 -2.32 17.18 4.37
C LEU A 96 -2.40 18.33 3.38
N ALA A 97 -3.17 19.34 3.73
CA ALA A 97 -3.21 20.58 2.97
C ALA A 97 -1.85 21.30 3.03
N ALA A 98 -1.43 21.93 1.93
CA ALA A 98 -0.17 22.64 1.87
C ALA A 98 -0.20 23.88 0.98
N GLN A 99 0.84 24.71 1.11
CA GLN A 99 1.03 25.88 0.24
C GLN A 99 1.78 25.53 -1.05
N ARG A 100 2.63 24.50 -1.03
CA ARG A 100 3.42 24.11 -2.21
C ARG A 100 2.48 23.58 -3.31
N GLU A 101 1.50 22.78 -2.87
CA GLU A 101 0.42 22.20 -3.66
C GLU A 101 -0.78 22.04 -2.74
N PRO A 102 -2.02 22.00 -3.25
CA PRO A 102 -3.22 21.93 -2.41
C PRO A 102 -3.19 20.80 -1.38
N TRP A 103 -2.66 19.63 -1.78
CA TRP A 103 -2.56 18.41 -0.98
C TRP A 103 -1.19 17.76 -1.16
N LEU A 104 -0.63 17.22 -0.08
CA LEU A 104 0.62 16.48 -0.07
C LEU A 104 0.47 15.19 0.73
N ALA A 105 0.95 14.08 0.16
CA ALA A 105 1.16 12.83 0.88
C ALA A 105 2.30 12.99 1.90
N ILE A 106 2.16 12.36 3.05
CA ILE A 106 3.12 12.35 4.16
C ILE A 106 3.26 10.96 4.76
N ASP A 107 4.31 10.76 5.54
CA ASP A 107 4.57 9.52 6.30
C ASP A 107 4.59 8.24 5.45
N PRO A 108 5.38 8.18 4.35
CA PRO A 108 5.47 6.96 3.57
C PRO A 108 6.21 5.87 4.32
N GLU A 109 5.77 4.63 4.12
CA GLU A 109 6.55 3.42 4.42
C GLU A 109 7.15 2.88 3.12
N PRO A 110 8.28 3.45 2.64
CA PRO A 110 8.68 3.29 1.25
C PRO A 110 9.05 1.85 0.92
N LEU A 111 8.44 1.35 -0.15
CA LEU A 111 8.68 0.04 -0.74
C LEU A 111 8.81 0.18 -2.26
N VAL A 112 9.52 -0.74 -2.91
CA VAL A 112 9.51 -0.89 -4.36
C VAL A 112 8.57 -2.00 -4.75
N GLY A 113 7.60 -1.74 -5.62
CA GLY A 113 6.78 -2.81 -6.15
C GLY A 113 5.72 -2.39 -7.16
N ASP A 114 4.70 -3.23 -7.29
CA ASP A 114 3.58 -3.03 -8.20
C ASP A 114 2.62 -1.97 -7.64
N PRO A 115 2.23 -0.95 -8.43
CA PRO A 115 1.25 0.07 -8.04
C PRO A 115 -0.05 -0.46 -7.45
N GLY A 116 -0.49 -1.65 -7.88
CA GLY A 116 -1.69 -2.33 -7.40
C GLY A 116 -1.63 -2.65 -5.91
N PHE A 117 -0.44 -2.89 -5.35
CA PHE A 117 -0.26 -3.12 -3.91
C PHE A 117 -0.60 -1.86 -3.08
N ASP A 118 -0.39 -0.68 -3.65
CA ASP A 118 -0.64 0.62 -3.01
C ASP A 118 -2.11 1.02 -2.99
N LEU A 119 -3.00 0.24 -3.63
CA LEU A 119 -4.41 0.59 -3.78
C LEU A 119 -5.26 0.23 -2.56
N TRP A 120 -4.84 -0.70 -1.71
CA TRP A 120 -5.68 -1.12 -0.59
C TRP A 120 -5.90 -0.02 0.46
N PRO A 121 -4.86 0.62 1.05
CA PRO A 121 -5.05 1.71 2.02
C PRO A 121 -5.96 2.86 1.55
N PRO A 122 -5.84 3.37 0.29
CA PRO A 122 -6.70 4.45 -0.18
C PRO A 122 -8.13 3.99 -0.51
N LEU A 123 -8.39 2.69 -0.68
CA LEU A 123 -9.73 2.12 -0.83
C LEU A 123 -10.38 1.76 0.53
N ASP A 124 -9.57 1.56 1.56
CA ASP A 124 -9.99 1.22 2.92
C ASP A 124 -10.00 2.43 3.86
N THR A 125 -10.43 3.59 3.36
CA THR A 125 -10.50 4.85 4.12
C THR A 125 -11.84 5.54 3.90
N GLY A 126 -12.34 6.25 4.92
CA GLY A 126 -13.56 7.06 4.81
C GLY A 126 -14.89 6.34 5.09
N TRP A 127 -14.87 5.05 5.41
CA TRP A 127 -16.08 4.25 5.67
C TRP A 127 -16.85 4.64 6.94
N GLU A 128 -16.23 5.34 7.88
CA GLU A 128 -16.82 5.72 9.17
C GLU A 128 -17.51 7.10 9.17
N ARG A 129 -17.63 7.76 8.02
CA ARG A 129 -18.32 9.06 7.88
C ARG A 129 -19.84 8.93 7.88
#